data_AF-A0A3E0Q850-F1
#
_entry.id   AF-A0A3E0Q850-F1
#
_cell.length_a   1.000
_cell.length_b   1.000
_cell.length_c   1.000
_cell.angle_alpha   90.00
_cell.angle_beta   90.00
_cell.angle_gamma   90.00
#
_symmetry.space_group_name_H-M   'P 1'
#
loop_
_entity.id
_entity.type
_entity.pdbx_description
1 polymer ?
#
loop_
_entity_poly.entity_id
_entity_poly.type
_entity_poly.pdbx_seq_one_letter_code
_entity_poly.pdbx_strand_id
1 'polypeptide(L)'
;MDHLPSHTTRELQFVHGTAIGMSSKWIKGQYCSILTAAGIVGCGIYDMQTPAEFDQAIAIARGTPAHPLVEPEDLLDAKIVDCTPKAKQYGISIGMSGREAVELMLRVKPPEANE
;
A
#
# COMPACT_ATOMS: atom_id res chain seq x y z
N MET A 1 -3.63 -30.40 11.95
CA MET A 1 -4.11 -29.56 10.84
C MET A 1 -2.90 -28.85 10.29
N ASP A 2 -2.63 -28.96 8.98
CA ASP A 2 -1.66 -28.07 8.35
C ASP A 2 -2.18 -26.64 8.48
N HIS A 3 -1.50 -25.83 9.28
CA HIS A 3 -1.80 -24.41 9.43
C HIS A 3 -1.21 -23.66 8.24
N LEU A 4 -1.80 -23.86 7.06
CA LEU A 4 -1.43 -23.11 5.87
C LEU A 4 -1.74 -21.62 6.08
N PRO A 5 -0.93 -20.71 5.52
CA PRO A 5 -1.24 -19.29 5.52
C PRO A 5 -2.55 -19.03 4.76
N SER A 6 -3.23 -17.95 5.14
CA SER A 6 -4.41 -17.46 4.42
C SER A 6 -4.02 -16.26 3.54
N HIS A 7 -4.64 -16.13 2.38
CA HIS A 7 -4.43 -15.04 1.45
C HIS A 7 -5.76 -14.63 0.81
N THR A 8 -5.95 -13.32 0.63
CA THR A 8 -7.09 -12.76 -0.10
C THR A 8 -6.63 -11.64 -1.01
N THR A 9 -7.30 -11.52 -2.15
CA THR A 9 -7.11 -10.44 -3.13
C THR A 9 -8.48 -9.99 -3.59
N ARG A 10 -8.67 -8.67 -3.69
CA ARG A 10 -9.94 -8.06 -4.11
C ARG A 10 -9.71 -6.70 -4.75
N GLU A 11 -10.64 -6.29 -5.60
CA GLU A 11 -10.64 -4.94 -6.14
C GLU A 11 -11.20 -3.94 -5.11
N LEU A 12 -10.60 -2.76 -5.06
CA LEU A 12 -11.04 -1.64 -4.23
C LEU A 12 -11.31 -0.43 -5.13
N GLN A 13 -12.48 0.17 -4.95
CA GLN A 13 -12.94 1.31 -5.76
C GLN A 13 -12.55 2.65 -5.12
N PHE A 14 -12.00 3.54 -5.93
CA PHE A 14 -11.56 4.88 -5.58
C PHE A 14 -12.11 5.89 -6.58
N VAL A 15 -11.99 7.18 -6.26
CA VAL A 15 -12.47 8.26 -7.14
C VAL A 15 -11.68 8.29 -8.45
N HIS A 16 -10.37 8.06 -8.40
CA HIS A 16 -9.50 8.12 -9.59
C HIS A 16 -9.23 6.75 -10.24
N GLY A 17 -9.90 5.68 -9.83
CA GLY A 17 -9.79 4.36 -10.46
C GLY A 17 -9.94 3.18 -9.52
N THR A 18 -9.44 2.02 -9.96
CA THR A 18 -9.47 0.76 -9.20
C THR A 18 -8.06 0.40 -8.73
N ALA A 19 -7.94 -0.10 -7.50
CA ALA A 19 -6.72 -0.67 -6.98
C ALA A 19 -6.94 -2.13 -6.53
N ILE A 20 -5.86 -2.89 -6.39
CA ILE A 20 -5.92 -4.27 -5.90
C ILE A 20 -5.53 -4.29 -4.42
N GLY A 21 -6.49 -4.62 -3.56
CA GLY A 21 -6.27 -4.88 -2.15
C GLY A 21 -5.84 -6.32 -1.91
N MET A 22 -4.83 -6.52 -1.07
CA MET A 22 -4.30 -7.83 -0.69
C MET A 22 -4.17 -7.96 0.83
N SER A 23 -4.40 -9.15 1.35
CA SER A 23 -4.07 -9.53 2.72
C SER A 23 -3.50 -10.94 2.78
N SER A 24 -2.46 -11.16 3.59
CA SER A 24 -1.89 -12.46 3.90
C SER A 24 -1.69 -12.60 5.40
N LYS A 25 -2.02 -13.76 5.98
CA LYS A 25 -1.87 -14.04 7.42
C LYS A 25 -1.19 -15.38 7.63
N TRP A 26 -0.24 -15.43 8.56
CA TRP A 26 0.49 -16.63 8.96
C TRP A 26 0.69 -16.66 10.47
N ILE A 27 1.35 -17.70 10.97
CA ILE A 27 1.65 -17.82 12.40
C ILE A 27 2.51 -16.63 12.84
N LYS A 28 1.96 -15.80 13.73
CA LYS A 28 2.61 -14.59 14.28
C LYS A 28 2.90 -13.49 13.27
N GLY A 29 2.20 -13.44 12.13
CA GLY A 29 2.37 -12.32 11.23
C GLY A 29 1.23 -12.12 10.24
N GLN A 30 1.23 -10.93 9.68
CA GLN A 30 0.24 -10.47 8.73
C GLN A 30 0.84 -9.41 7.82
N TYR A 31 0.21 -9.26 6.67
CA TYR A 31 0.59 -8.34 5.62
C TYR A 31 -0.68 -7.87 4.94
N CYS A 32 -0.81 -6.56 4.72
CA CYS A 32 -1.84 -6.02 3.86
C CYS A 32 -1.29 -4.86 3.03
N SER A 33 -1.82 -4.71 1.81
CA SER A 33 -1.43 -3.66 0.89
C SER A 33 -2.56 -3.30 -0.08
N ILE A 34 -2.45 -2.12 -0.66
CA ILE A 34 -3.25 -1.64 -1.78
C ILE A 34 -2.27 -1.33 -2.92
N LEU A 35 -2.39 -2.07 -4.02
CA LEU A 35 -1.55 -1.97 -5.21
C LEU A 35 -2.27 -1.16 -6.29
N THR A 36 -1.57 -0.16 -6.82
CA THR A 36 -1.97 0.60 -8.01
C THR A 36 -0.96 0.35 -9.13
N ALA A 37 -1.22 0.83 -10.34
CA ALA A 37 -0.24 0.79 -11.43
C ALA A 37 1.02 1.62 -11.13
N ALA A 38 0.92 2.63 -10.27
CA ALA A 38 2.00 3.58 -10.00
C ALA A 38 2.82 3.24 -8.75
N GLY A 39 2.31 2.39 -7.85
CA GLY A 39 2.93 2.12 -6.56
C GLY A 39 2.05 1.37 -5.57
N ILE A 40 2.55 1.23 -4.34
CA ILE A 40 1.90 0.48 -3.26
C ILE A 40 1.69 1.38 -2.02
N VAL A 41 0.49 1.29 -1.44
CA VAL A 41 0.25 1.69 -0.04
C VAL A 41 0.22 0.43 0.82
N GLY A 42 1.12 0.31 1.79
CA GLY A 42 1.35 -0.94 2.52
C GLY A 42 1.39 -0.79 4.04
N CYS A 43 1.23 -1.91 4.76
CA CYS A 43 1.47 -1.96 6.19
C CYS A 43 2.97 -1.88 6.53
N GLY A 44 3.33 -1.70 7.80
CA GLY A 44 4.70 -1.41 8.26
C GLY A 44 5.81 -2.46 8.06
N ILE A 45 5.62 -3.51 7.25
CA ILE A 45 6.57 -4.63 7.12
C ILE A 45 7.64 -4.41 6.03
N TYR A 46 7.47 -3.43 5.15
CA TYR A 46 8.41 -3.17 4.07
C TYR A 46 9.70 -2.53 4.58
N ASP A 47 10.85 -2.97 4.05
CA ASP A 47 12.05 -2.15 4.02
C ASP A 47 11.84 -1.02 3.02
N MET A 48 12.14 0.22 3.43
CA MET A 48 11.96 1.41 2.60
C MET A 48 13.21 1.76 1.81
N GLN A 49 14.37 1.22 2.20
CA GLN A 49 15.61 1.47 1.49
C GLN A 49 15.60 0.78 0.12
N THR A 50 15.29 -0.51 0.09
CA THR A 50 15.25 -1.31 -1.14
C THR A 50 14.36 -0.68 -2.23
N PRO A 51 13.05 -0.42 -2.03
CA PRO A 51 12.21 0.16 -3.08
C PRO A 51 12.66 1.56 -3.51
N ALA A 52 13.29 2.34 -2.62
CA ALA A 52 13.84 3.63 -2.98
C ALA A 52 15.04 3.52 -3.95
N GLU A 53 15.88 2.50 -3.79
CA GLU A 53 17.01 2.22 -4.71
C GLU A 53 16.53 1.88 -6.14
N PHE A 54 15.33 1.33 -6.27
CA PHE A 54 14.70 0.97 -7.55
C PHE A 54 13.69 2.01 -8.07
N ASP A 55 13.66 3.23 -7.52
CA ASP A 55 12.71 4.31 -7.87
C ASP A 55 11.22 3.87 -7.80
N GLN A 56 10.89 2.95 -6.89
CA GLN A 56 9.51 2.49 -6.69
C GLN A 56 8.75 3.43 -5.75
N ALA A 57 7.48 3.69 -6.06
CA ALA A 57 6.61 4.49 -5.20
C ALA A 57 5.95 3.62 -4.11
N ILE A 58 6.41 3.76 -2.88
CA ILE A 58 5.85 3.07 -1.71
C ILE A 58 5.47 4.10 -0.65
N ALA A 59 4.28 3.95 -0.07
CA ALA A 59 3.84 4.69 1.10
C ALA A 59 3.39 3.71 2.20
N ILE A 60 3.83 3.93 3.43
CA ILE A 60 3.66 2.97 4.53
C ILE A 60 2.76 3.56 5.60
N ALA A 61 1.70 2.83 5.94
CA ALA A 61 0.91 3.06 7.14
C ALA A 61 1.30 2.05 8.24
N ARG A 62 1.21 2.47 9.51
CA ARG A 62 1.58 1.63 10.65
C ARG A 62 0.43 1.50 11.64
N GLY A 63 0.03 0.26 11.90
CA GLY A 63 -0.87 -0.09 13.00
C GLY A 63 -0.13 -0.21 14.33
N THR A 64 -0.87 -0.54 15.38
CA THR A 64 -0.32 -0.83 16.72
C THR A 64 -0.61 -2.28 17.09
N PRO A 65 0.06 -2.86 18.10
CA PRO A 65 -0.31 -4.17 18.60
C PRO A 65 -1.78 -4.27 19.06
N ALA A 66 -2.37 -3.17 19.53
CA ALA A 66 -3.79 -3.11 19.91
C ALA A 66 -4.74 -2.95 18.72
N HIS A 67 -4.27 -2.34 17.62
CA HIS A 67 -5.04 -2.08 16.40
C HIS A 67 -4.13 -2.36 15.18
N PRO A 68 -3.90 -3.64 14.85
CA PRO A 68 -2.99 -4.01 13.78
C PRO A 68 -3.70 -3.87 12.42
N LEU A 69 -2.94 -3.58 11.36
CA LEU A 69 -3.48 -3.46 9.99
C LEU A 69 -3.50 -4.85 9.35
N VAL A 70 -4.69 -5.41 9.15
CA VAL A 70 -4.92 -6.82 8.78
C VAL A 70 -5.50 -6.93 7.39
N GLU A 71 -6.53 -6.14 7.10
CA GLU A 71 -7.23 -6.09 5.82
C GLU A 71 -6.77 -4.85 5.04
N PRO A 72 -6.80 -4.86 3.70
CA PRO A 72 -6.39 -3.69 2.92
C PRO A 72 -7.25 -2.46 3.23
N GLU A 73 -8.50 -2.64 3.64
CA GLU A 73 -9.39 -1.55 4.08
C GLU A 73 -8.88 -0.84 5.36
N ASP A 74 -8.13 -1.52 6.23
CA ASP A 74 -7.53 -0.90 7.42
C ASP A 74 -6.52 0.20 7.04
N LEU A 75 -5.93 0.12 5.84
CA LEU A 75 -4.99 1.12 5.34
C LEU A 75 -5.68 2.44 4.97
N LEU A 76 -6.98 2.42 4.65
CA LEU A 76 -7.69 3.57 4.11
C LEU A 76 -7.67 4.76 5.08
N ASP A 77 -7.89 4.50 6.36
CA ASP A 77 -7.92 5.52 7.41
C ASP A 77 -6.60 5.62 8.18
N ALA A 78 -5.73 4.61 8.08
CA ALA A 78 -4.44 4.62 8.73
C ALA A 78 -3.52 5.72 8.17
N LYS A 79 -2.69 6.29 9.05
CA LYS A 79 -1.80 7.39 8.67
C LYS A 79 -0.51 6.89 8.06
N ILE A 80 -0.12 7.51 6.96
CA ILE A 80 1.19 7.33 6.34
C ILE A 80 2.26 7.83 7.31
N VAL A 81 3.21 6.98 7.64
CA VAL A 81 4.35 7.27 8.54
C VAL A 81 5.69 7.33 7.80
N ASP A 82 5.77 6.77 6.60
CA ASP A 82 6.96 6.83 5.74
C ASP A 82 6.58 6.69 4.26
N CYS A 83 7.40 7.22 3.36
CA CYS A 83 7.21 7.10 1.92
C CYS A 83 8.54 7.31 1.16
N THR A 84 8.69 6.58 0.03
CA THR A 84 9.88 6.69 -0.82
C THR A 84 9.97 8.07 -1.49
N PRO A 85 11.16 8.49 -1.97
CA PRO A 85 11.29 9.72 -2.75
C PRO A 85 10.34 9.79 -3.95
N LYS A 86 10.13 8.67 -4.65
CA LYS A 86 9.19 8.59 -5.77
C LYS A 86 7.74 8.85 -5.34
N ALA A 87 7.30 8.24 -4.24
CA ALA A 87 5.97 8.49 -3.69
C ALA A 87 5.76 9.97 -3.29
N LYS A 88 6.80 10.62 -2.75
CA LYS A 88 6.76 12.07 -2.45
C LYS A 88 6.59 12.92 -3.70
N GLN A 89 7.18 12.53 -4.84
CA GLN A 89 6.99 13.23 -6.12
C GLN A 89 5.53 13.18 -6.61
N TYR A 90 4.76 12.16 -6.21
CA TYR A 90 3.32 12.09 -6.48
C TYR A 90 2.47 12.94 -5.52
N GLY A 91 3.10 13.67 -4.60
CA GLY A 91 2.44 14.53 -3.63
C GLY A 91 2.09 13.84 -2.30
N ILE A 92 2.53 12.59 -2.09
CA ILE A 92 2.27 11.87 -0.85
C ILE A 92 3.13 12.44 0.27
N SER A 93 2.52 12.72 1.43
CA SER A 93 3.22 13.19 2.63
C SER A 93 2.86 12.38 3.87
N ILE A 94 3.78 12.40 4.85
CA ILE A 94 3.53 11.83 6.18
C ILE A 94 2.29 12.52 6.81
N GLY A 95 1.44 11.73 7.48
CA GLY A 95 0.19 12.19 8.11
C GLY A 95 -1.05 12.15 7.21
N MET A 96 -0.90 11.95 5.90
CA MET A 96 -2.02 11.62 5.00
C MET A 96 -2.67 10.29 5.40
N SER A 97 -3.96 10.12 5.09
CA SER A 97 -4.59 8.81 5.14
C SER A 97 -4.09 7.92 4.00
N GLY A 98 -4.15 6.59 4.16
CA GLY A 98 -3.81 5.70 3.06
C GLY A 98 -4.75 5.87 1.87
N ARG A 99 -6.02 6.24 2.08
CA ARG A 99 -6.93 6.58 0.98
C ARG A 99 -6.40 7.77 0.16
N GLU A 100 -5.99 8.85 0.80
CA GLU A 100 -5.41 10.01 0.11
C GLU A 100 -4.17 9.61 -0.70
N ALA A 101 -3.30 8.76 -0.13
CA ALA A 101 -2.12 8.26 -0.81
C ALA A 101 -2.46 7.41 -2.05
N VAL A 102 -3.45 6.50 -1.95
CA VAL A 102 -3.89 5.69 -3.10
C VAL A 102 -4.48 6.58 -4.19
N GLU A 103 -5.31 7.57 -3.84
CA GLU A 103 -5.90 8.50 -4.81
C GLU A 103 -4.82 9.30 -5.58
N LEU A 104 -3.73 9.68 -4.91
CA LEU A 104 -2.59 10.33 -5.56
C LEU A 104 -1.85 9.38 -6.52
N MET A 105 -1.65 8.12 -6.13
CA MET A 105 -1.04 7.12 -7.02
C MET A 105 -1.90 6.83 -8.24
N LEU A 106 -3.23 6.75 -8.08
CA LEU A 106 -4.17 6.50 -9.19
C LEU A 106 -4.24 7.64 -10.22
N ARG A 107 -3.80 8.85 -9.86
CA ARG A 107 -3.70 9.97 -10.81
C ARG A 107 -2.49 9.88 -11.73
N VAL A 108 -1.50 9.06 -11.39
CA VAL A 108 -0.30 8.87 -12.21
C VAL A 108 -0.68 8.01 -13.40
N LYS A 109 -0.55 8.59 -14.60
CA LYS A 109 -0.78 7.86 -15.84
C LYS A 109 0.41 6.94 -16.11
N PRO A 110 0.18 5.68 -16.56
CA PRO A 110 1.26 4.87 -17.07
C PRO A 110 1.95 5.61 -18.24
N PRO A 111 3.25 5.38 -18.47
CA PRO A 111 3.87 5.78 -19.72
C PRO A 111 3.04 5.21 -20.87
N GLU A 112 2.80 5.99 -21.92
CA GLU A 112 2.16 5.47 -23.14
C GLU A 112 2.95 4.23 -23.56
N ALA A 113 2.25 3.10 -23.67
CA ALA A 113 2.86 1.87 -24.15
C ALA A 113 3.31 2.16 -25.59
N ASN A 114 4.62 2.18 -25.82
CA ASN A 114 5.13 2.11 -27.17
C ASN A 114 4.70 0.74 -27.72
N GLU A 115 3.75 0.74 -28.66
CA GLU A 115 3.40 -0.41 -29.50
C GLU A 115 4.60 -0.89 -30.32
#